data_AF-A0A242JX23-F1
#
_entry.id   AF-A0A242JX23-F1
#
_cell.length_a   1.000
_cell.length_b   1.000
_cell.length_c   1.000
_cell.angle_alpha   90.00
_cell.angle_beta   90.00
_cell.angle_gamma   90.00
#
_symmetry.space_group_name_H-M   'P 1'
#
loop_
_entity.id
_entity.type
_entity.pdbx_description
1 polymer ?
#
loop_
_entity_poly.entity_id
_entity_poly.type
_entity_poly.pdbx_seq_one_letter_code
_entity_poly.pdbx_strand_id
1 'polypeptide(L)' 'METEVEKKKRFKRKKEEMKRLCQMLDIDNWESNEHIVQEIRAIIHTERQPKDKKVEGAKKIKKAMS' A
#
# COMPACT_ATOMS: atom_id res chain seq x y z
N MET A 1 -5.68 -12.54 19.82
CA MET A 1 -5.84 -11.09 20.06
C MET A 1 -4.48 -10.46 19.80
N GLU A 2 -4.40 -9.50 18.89
CA GLU A 2 -3.14 -8.80 18.58
C GLU A 2 -2.89 -7.77 19.69
N THR A 3 -1.75 -7.87 20.38
CA THR A 3 -1.43 -6.95 21.47
C THR A 3 -1.08 -5.56 20.93
N GLU A 4 -1.28 -4.49 21.73
CA GLU A 4 -0.96 -3.11 21.32
C GLU A 4 0.51 -2.94 20.87
N VAL A 5 1.39 -3.78 21.40
CA VAL A 5 2.82 -3.84 21.05
C VAL A 5 3.02 -4.37 19.63
N GLU A 6 2.30 -5.41 19.23
CA GLU A 6 2.36 -5.97 17.87
C GLU A 6 1.82 -4.98 16.84
N LYS A 7 0.75 -4.26 17.19
CA LYS A 7 0.19 -3.20 16.34
C LYS A 7 1.22 -2.09 16.10
N LYS A 8 1.88 -1.59 17.15
CA LYS A 8 2.97 -0.59 17.03
C LYS A 8 4.13 -1.09 16.17
N LYS A 9 4.55 -2.36 16.34
CA LYS A 9 5.62 -2.96 15.53
C LYS A 9 5.26 -3.03 14.04
N ARG A 10 4.01 -3.37 13.69
CA ARG A 10 3.55 -3.37 12.29
C ARG A 10 3.56 -1.98 11.69
N PHE A 11 3.07 -0.97 12.40
CA PHE A 11 3.09 0.40 11.91
C PHE A 11 4.52 0.92 11.71
N LYS A 12 5.42 0.62 12.65
CA LYS A 12 6.84 0.99 12.53
C LYS A 12 7.48 0.35 11.30
N ARG A 13 7.30 -0.96 11.10
CA ARG A 13 7.81 -1.67 9.91
C ARG A 13 7.28 -1.07 8.60
N LYS A 14 5.97 -0.83 8.51
CA LYS A 14 5.38 -0.21 7.31
C LYS A 14 5.94 1.18 7.05
N LYS A 15 6.11 2.00 8.10
CA LYS A 15 6.69 3.34 7.96
C LYS A 15 8.14 3.29 7.48
N GLU A 16 8.94 2.35 7.97
CA GLU A 16 10.31 2.14 7.51
C GLU A 16 10.36 1.66 6.04
N GLU A 17 9.48 0.76 5.63
CA GLU A 17 9.34 0.34 4.22
C GLU A 17 8.99 1.53 3.31
N MET A 18 8.02 2.37 3.72
CA MET A 18 7.64 3.58 2.99
C MET A 18 8.79 4.58 2.90
N LYS A 19 9.47 4.86 4.01
CA LYS A 19 10.61 5.78 4.05
C LYS A 19 11.71 5.32 3.10
N ARG A 20 12.02 4.03 3.06
CA ARG A 20 13.04 3.47 2.17
C ARG A 20 12.65 3.66 0.69
N LEU A 21 11.39 3.44 0.33
CA LEU A 21 10.90 3.69 -1.04
C LEU A 21 10.99 5.17 -1.41
N CYS A 22 10.58 6.07 -0.51
CA CYS A 22 10.66 7.51 -0.76
C CYS A 22 12.11 7.98 -0.95
N GLN A 23 13.04 7.46 -0.14
CA GLN A 23 14.48 7.76 -0.26
C GLN A 23 15.07 7.25 -1.58
N MET A 24 14.64 6.09 -2.08
CA MET A 24 15.11 5.58 -3.37
C MET A 24 14.59 6.39 -4.56
N LEU A 25 13.43 7.04 -4.41
CA LEU A 25 12.78 7.85 -5.44
C LEU A 25 13.07 9.35 -5.30
N ASP A 26 13.92 9.75 -4.35
CA ASP A 26 14.23 11.14 -4.01
C ASP A 26 12.97 12.00 -3.73
N ILE A 27 11.97 11.39 -3.08
CA ILE A 27 10.72 12.08 -2.74
C ILE A 27 10.83 12.66 -1.33
N ASP A 28 11.01 13.98 -1.25
CA ASP A 28 10.99 14.73 0.00
C ASP A 28 9.55 15.07 0.44
N ASN A 29 9.35 15.29 1.73
CA ASN A 29 8.08 15.69 2.35
C ASN A 29 6.85 14.80 2.02
N TRP A 30 7.08 13.52 1.67
CA TRP A 30 6.04 12.56 1.32
C TRP A 30 5.00 12.34 2.44
N GLU A 31 5.39 12.47 3.71
CA GLU A 31 4.48 12.32 4.86
C GLU A 31 3.36 13.38 4.87
N SER A 32 3.61 14.55 4.27
CA SER A 32 2.66 15.65 4.18
C SER A 32 1.74 15.55 2.95
N ASN A 33 2.04 14.67 2.00
CA ASN A 33 1.28 14.50 0.77
C ASN A 33 0.49 13.17 0.80
N GLU A 34 -0.79 13.27 1.12
CA GLU A 34 -1.68 12.11 1.24
C GLU A 34 -1.72 11.25 -0.04
N HIS A 35 -1.65 11.87 -1.22
CA HIS A 35 -1.66 11.15 -2.49
C HIS A 35 -0.41 10.28 -2.66
N ILE A 36 0.76 10.82 -2.31
CA ILE A 36 2.03 10.07 -2.34
C ILE A 36 2.01 8.93 -1.32
N VAL A 37 1.51 9.19 -0.11
CA VAL A 37 1.35 8.15 0.94
C VAL A 37 0.46 7.01 0.44
N GLN A 38 -0.66 7.32 -0.22
CA GLN A 38 -1.57 6.32 -0.76
C GLN A 38 -0.94 5.48 -1.86
N GLU A 39 -0.25 6.10 -2.82
CA GLU A 39 0.42 5.40 -3.92
C GLU A 39 1.53 4.49 -3.42
N ILE A 40 2.39 4.98 -2.52
CA ILE A 40 3.49 4.17 -1.95
C ILE A 40 2.92 3.02 -1.11
N ARG A 41 1.85 3.27 -0.36
CA ARG A 41 1.14 2.22 0.39
C ARG A 41 0.54 1.18 -0.55
N ALA A 42 0.01 1.59 -1.70
CA ALA A 42 -0.51 0.69 -2.72
C ALA A 42 0.61 -0.17 -3.33
N ILE A 43 1.79 0.40 -3.59
CA ILE A 43 2.97 -0.33 -4.08
C ILE A 43 3.41 -1.40 -3.07
N ILE A 44 3.63 -1.02 -1.81
CA ILE A 44 4.01 -1.95 -0.72
C ILE A 44 2.94 -3.04 -0.54
N HIS A 45 1.66 -2.69 -0.63
CA HIS A 45 0.58 -3.66 -0.47
C HIS A 45 0.42 -4.59 -1.69
N THR A 46 0.68 -4.08 -2.89
CA THR A 46 0.62 -4.86 -4.14
C THR A 46 1.75 -5.88 -4.22
N GLU A 47 2.97 -5.53 -3.80
CA GLU A 47 4.06 -6.50 -3.69
C GLU A 47 3.79 -7.58 -2.64
N ARG A 48 3.00 -7.27 -1.61
CA ARG A 48 2.64 -8.21 -0.54
C ARG A 48 1.41 -9.06 -0.84
N GLN A 49 0.71 -8.80 -1.95
CA GLN A 49 -0.36 -9.68 -2.38
C GLN A 49 0.25 -10.90 -3.07
N PRO A 50 0.11 -12.12 -2.52
CA PRO A 50 0.30 -13.32 -3.34
C PRO A 50 -0.60 -13.17 -4.57
N LYS A 51 -0.10 -13.58 -5.73
CA LYS A 51 -0.72 -13.48 -7.07
C LYS A 51 -2.05 -14.24 -7.23
N ASP A 52 -2.90 -14.31 -6.21
CA ASP A 52 -4.15 -15.10 -6.22
C ASP A 52 -5.43 -14.26 -6.27
N LYS A 53 -5.36 -12.92 -6.32
CA LYS A 53 -6.56 -12.07 -6.44
C LYS A 53 -6.47 -10.94 -7.46
N LYS A 54 -5.68 -11.12 -8.52
CA LYS A 54 -5.73 -10.22 -9.69
C LYS A 54 -6.80 -10.65 -10.70
N VAL A 55 -8.01 -11.01 -10.25
CA VAL A 55 -9.14 -11.31 -11.18
C VAL A 55 -10.50 -10.88 -10.64
N GLU A 56 -10.67 -9.75 -9.93
CA GLU A 56 -12.05 -9.27 -9.65
C GLU A 56 -12.29 -7.75 -9.85
N GLY A 57 -11.28 -6.99 -10.31
CA GLY A 57 -11.48 -5.57 -10.66
C GLY A 57 -11.95 -5.33 -12.12
N ALA A 58 -11.61 -6.23 -13.05
CA ALA A 58 -11.86 -6.02 -14.48
C ALA A 58 -13.24 -6.51 -14.97
N LYS A 59 -14.08 -7.11 -14.10
CA LYS A 59 -15.37 -7.69 -14.50
C LYS A 59 -16.59 -6.81 -14.19
N LYS A 60 -16.41 -5.53 -13.83
CA LYS A 60 -17.53 -4.58 -13.70
C LYS A 60 -17.82 -3.73 -14.94
N ILE A 61 -16.95 -3.71 -15.95
CA ILE A 61 -17.19 -2.93 -17.17
C ILE A 61 -18.04 -3.67 -18.22
N LYS A 62 -18.22 -4.99 -18.10
CA LYS A 62 -19.03 -5.79 -19.05
C LYS A 62 -20.47 -6.06 -18.62
N LYS A 63 -20.91 -5.61 -17.43
CA LYS A 63 -22.29 -5.82 -16.94
C LYS A 63 -23.14 -4.54 -16.90
N ALA A 64 -22.63 -3.43 -17.44
CA ALA A 64 -23.40 -2.20 -17.66
C ALA A 64 -23.84 -2.03 -19.12
N MET A 65 -23.69 -3.08 -19.94
CA MET A 65 -24.02 -3.10 -21.38
C MET A 65 -24.73 -4.41 -21.77
N SER A 66 -25.57 -4.94 -20.88
CA SER A 66 -26.58 -5.95 -21.23
C SER A 66 -27.91 -5.56 -20.61
#